data_AF-A0A8H3WT54-F1
#
_entry.id   AF-A0A8H3WT54-F1
#
_cell.length_a   1.000
_cell.length_b   1.000
_cell.length_c   1.000
_cell.angle_alpha   90.00
_cell.angle_beta   90.00
_cell.angle_gamma   90.00
#
_symmetry.space_group_name_H-M   'P 1'
#
loop_
_entity.id
_entity.type
_entity.pdbx_description
1 polymer ?
#
loop_
_entity_poly.entity_id
_entity_poly.type
_entity_poly.pdbx_seq_one_letter_code
_entity_poly.pdbx_strand_id
1 'polypeptide(L)'
;METVTVNTKQDDNDNDNNQDGALVLWKYNNPFSNYKQDPVRIFIFNGFTLNISQKLSDPINITQNTGNIVWDGAYILSKYIADHLNLDYLSGISCRRKIRFIELGSGCGLVGLVAWLTGGYVVCTGTHEDIEHTKFNIKQNVEYVMNQQQNQFECNKEDEDNVVESRNRIAQLDKDNIQVHILDWTSLPTTEDTTNPLHKSNVPSFDIILASEILYLPDLHKDLVKTIRYFNHSKSRNDQDTCFEKEIKSKDEMKCETRVLGIYKQRGLGEEQFFKIAQVFGKLRVEWIDTSWIDQPSIGSHMNQSSSTTSSTYAEYKMFWLIPDS
;
A
#
# COMPACT_ATOMS: atom_id res chain seq x y z
N MET A 1 -37.01 35.57 11.11
CA MET A 1 -36.67 35.42 12.54
C MET A 1 -37.72 34.53 13.14
N GLU A 2 -37.33 33.34 13.60
CA GLU A 2 -37.99 32.69 14.73
C GLU A 2 -37.09 31.55 15.20
N THR A 3 -36.37 31.85 16.27
CA THR A 3 -35.62 30.94 17.13
C THR A 3 -36.61 30.16 17.98
N VAL A 4 -36.52 28.83 17.95
CA VAL A 4 -37.17 27.97 18.94
C VAL A 4 -36.12 27.53 19.95
N THR A 5 -36.14 28.19 21.10
CA THR A 5 -35.42 27.80 22.32
C THR A 5 -36.30 26.81 23.09
N VAL A 6 -35.79 25.63 23.40
CA VAL A 6 -36.42 24.75 24.39
C VAL A 6 -35.51 24.67 25.61
N ASN A 7 -35.91 25.37 26.66
CA ASN A 7 -35.39 25.21 28.01
C ASN A 7 -36.19 24.13 28.72
N THR A 8 -35.54 23.16 29.34
CA THR A 8 -36.03 22.50 30.55
C THR A 8 -34.86 22.30 31.52
N LYS A 9 -34.91 23.04 32.64
CA LYS A 9 -34.37 22.63 33.95
C LYS A 9 -35.45 21.75 34.60
N GLN A 10 -35.24 20.85 35.55
CA GLN A 10 -34.15 20.45 36.44
C GLN A 10 -34.58 19.05 36.94
N ASP A 11 -33.65 18.22 37.43
CA ASP A 11 -33.78 17.54 38.73
C ASP A 11 -32.51 16.74 39.02
N ASP A 12 -31.81 17.17 40.07
CA ASP A 12 -30.69 16.48 40.70
C ASP A 12 -31.26 15.40 41.65
N ASN A 13 -30.83 14.14 41.50
CA ASN A 13 -30.25 13.33 42.59
C ASN A 13 -30.01 11.86 42.21
N ASP A 14 -28.83 11.40 42.58
CA ASP A 14 -28.43 10.05 43.02
C ASP A 14 -28.51 8.86 42.07
N ASN A 15 -27.36 8.43 41.54
CA ASN A 15 -26.54 7.37 42.16
C ASN A 15 -25.50 6.81 41.18
N ASP A 16 -24.32 6.52 41.72
CA ASP A 16 -23.21 5.81 41.10
C ASP A 16 -23.65 4.62 40.23
N ASN A 17 -23.20 4.64 38.99
CA ASN A 17 -22.60 3.46 38.37
C ASN A 17 -21.64 3.96 37.29
N ASN A 18 -20.36 3.92 37.64
CA ASN A 18 -19.22 4.09 36.75
C ASN A 18 -19.23 2.96 35.72
N GLN A 19 -20.08 3.07 34.70
CA GLN A 19 -19.96 2.29 33.48
C GLN A 19 -18.98 3.04 32.60
N ASP A 20 -17.74 2.56 32.56
CA ASP A 20 -16.78 2.88 31.50
C ASP A 20 -17.46 2.61 30.16
N GLY A 21 -18.10 3.65 29.62
CA GLY A 21 -18.66 3.64 28.29
C GLY A 21 -17.49 3.57 27.34
N ALA A 22 -17.11 2.35 26.94
CA ALA A 22 -16.13 2.15 25.89
C ALA A 22 -16.56 3.02 24.70
N LEU A 23 -15.72 3.99 24.32
CA LEU A 23 -15.89 4.78 23.12
C LEU A 23 -15.85 3.83 21.93
N VAL A 24 -17.00 3.32 21.53
CA VAL A 24 -17.14 2.58 20.28
C VAL A 24 -17.02 3.64 19.18
N LEU A 25 -15.98 3.54 18.37
CA LEU A 25 -15.88 4.29 17.11
C LEU A 25 -17.13 3.99 16.28
N TRP A 26 -18.12 4.87 16.35
CA TRP A 26 -19.32 4.76 15.55
C TRP A 26 -18.93 4.99 14.10
N LYS A 27 -18.81 3.90 13.35
CA LYS A 27 -18.58 3.95 11.91
C LYS A 27 -19.94 4.05 11.23
N TYR A 28 -20.32 5.24 10.77
CA TYR A 28 -21.43 5.39 9.84
C TYR A 28 -21.14 4.55 8.61
N ASN A 29 -21.86 3.44 8.44
CA ASN A 29 -21.77 2.61 7.25
C ASN A 29 -23.12 2.72 6.54
N ASN A 30 -23.23 3.68 5.62
CA ASN A 30 -24.43 3.80 4.82
C ASN A 30 -24.41 2.68 3.77
N PRO A 31 -25.33 1.69 3.84
CA PRO A 31 -25.34 0.58 2.89
C PRO A 31 -25.63 1.03 1.45
N PHE A 32 -26.03 2.30 1.25
CA PHE A 32 -26.30 2.90 -0.05
C PHE A 32 -25.19 3.84 -0.54
N SER A 33 -24.18 4.16 0.28
CA SER A 33 -23.08 5.03 -0.18
C SER A 33 -22.09 4.24 -1.02
N ASN A 34 -22.05 4.55 -2.32
CA ASN A 34 -21.01 4.06 -3.21
C ASN A 34 -19.81 5.01 -3.19
N TYR A 35 -18.94 4.86 -2.19
CA TYR A 35 -17.74 5.67 -2.02
C TYR A 35 -16.79 5.61 -3.24
N LYS A 36 -16.97 4.65 -4.16
CA LYS A 36 -16.21 4.59 -5.42
C LYS A 36 -16.45 5.83 -6.29
N GLN A 37 -17.62 6.46 -6.18
CA GLN A 37 -18.01 7.65 -6.93
C GLN A 37 -17.84 8.95 -6.12
N ASP A 38 -17.18 8.89 -4.97
CA ASP A 38 -16.86 10.10 -4.23
C ASP A 38 -15.57 10.74 -4.78
N PRO A 39 -15.50 12.08 -4.89
CA PRO A 39 -14.29 12.76 -5.37
C PRO A 39 -13.10 12.57 -4.42
N VAL A 40 -13.34 12.16 -3.17
CA VAL A 40 -12.31 11.78 -2.20
C VAL A 40 -12.74 10.50 -1.49
N ARG A 41 -11.85 9.52 -1.45
CA ARG A 41 -12.03 8.29 -0.65
C ARG A 41 -11.15 8.34 0.59
N ILE A 42 -11.75 8.04 1.73
CA ILE A 42 -11.07 8.04 3.03
C ILE A 42 -10.73 6.60 3.40
N PHE A 43 -9.46 6.36 3.76
CA PHE A 43 -8.97 5.09 4.25
C PHE A 43 -8.28 5.27 5.59
N ILE A 44 -8.27 4.22 6.41
CA ILE A 44 -7.57 4.20 7.70
C ILE A 44 -6.63 3.00 7.70
N PHE A 45 -5.33 3.26 7.87
CA PHE A 45 -4.28 2.23 7.92
C PHE A 45 -3.27 2.61 9.00
N ASN A 46 -2.83 1.64 9.81
CA ASN A 46 -1.85 1.83 10.88
C ASN A 46 -2.14 3.02 11.82
N GLY A 47 -3.43 3.32 12.08
CA GLY A 47 -3.85 4.46 12.90
C GLY A 47 -3.82 5.83 12.21
N PHE A 48 -3.49 5.88 10.92
CA PHE A 48 -3.47 7.10 10.11
C PHE A 48 -4.64 7.15 9.13
N THR A 49 -5.21 8.34 8.99
CA THR A 49 -6.23 8.62 7.96
C THR A 49 -5.56 9.08 6.67
N LEU A 50 -5.95 8.47 5.55
CA LEU A 50 -5.57 8.85 4.19
C LEU A 50 -6.78 9.37 3.43
N ASN A 51 -6.63 10.52 2.78
CA ASN A 51 -7.63 11.16 1.92
C ASN A 51 -7.17 11.08 0.46
N ILE A 52 -7.72 10.13 -0.30
CA ILE A 52 -7.31 9.88 -1.68
C ILE A 52 -8.27 10.58 -2.63
N SER A 53 -7.80 11.63 -3.31
CA SER A 53 -8.57 12.32 -4.35
C SER A 53 -8.73 11.44 -5.59
N GLN A 54 -9.91 11.50 -6.20
CA GLN A 54 -10.29 10.79 -7.43
C GLN A 54 -10.74 11.81 -8.50
N LYS A 55 -10.41 11.55 -9.77
CA LYS A 55 -10.82 12.37 -10.92
C LYS A 55 -11.97 11.67 -11.67
N LEU A 56 -13.20 12.04 -11.32
CA LEU A 56 -14.41 11.38 -11.83
C LEU A 56 -15.01 12.05 -13.07
N SER A 57 -14.51 13.21 -13.48
CA SER A 57 -15.01 13.97 -14.63
C SER A 57 -14.72 13.29 -15.97
N ASP A 58 -13.65 12.49 -16.01
CA ASP A 58 -13.15 11.93 -17.26
C ASP A 58 -13.68 10.50 -17.46
N PRO A 59 -14.12 10.13 -18.67
CA PRO A 59 -14.52 8.76 -18.95
C PRO A 59 -13.36 7.80 -18.67
N ILE A 60 -13.62 6.79 -17.84
CA ILE A 60 -12.64 5.75 -17.51
C ILE A 60 -12.87 4.58 -18.46
N ASN A 61 -11.85 4.25 -19.26
CA ASN A 61 -11.84 3.06 -20.09
C ASN A 61 -10.56 2.26 -19.82
N ILE A 62 -10.46 1.05 -20.37
CA ILE A 62 -9.34 0.15 -20.09
C ILE A 62 -7.97 0.72 -20.50
N THR A 63 -7.91 1.69 -21.40
CA THR A 63 -6.67 2.28 -21.89
C THR A 63 -6.42 3.71 -21.40
N GLN A 64 -7.39 4.35 -20.74
CA GLN A 64 -7.34 5.76 -20.41
C GLN A 64 -7.98 6.02 -19.05
N ASN A 65 -7.39 6.94 -18.28
CA ASN A 65 -7.93 7.43 -17.02
C ASN A 65 -8.12 6.34 -15.95
N THR A 66 -7.53 5.15 -16.12
CA THR A 66 -7.59 4.09 -15.10
C THR A 66 -6.91 4.53 -13.80
N GLY A 67 -5.90 5.40 -13.87
CA GLY A 67 -5.23 5.97 -12.70
C GLY A 67 -6.07 6.96 -11.88
N ASN A 68 -7.23 7.40 -12.39
CA ASN A 68 -8.03 8.45 -11.77
C ASN A 68 -8.85 8.01 -10.55
N ILE A 69 -9.03 6.71 -10.34
CA ILE A 69 -9.82 6.16 -9.23
C ILE A 69 -9.03 5.10 -8.46
N VAL A 70 -9.44 4.86 -7.23
CA VAL A 70 -8.94 3.75 -6.43
C VAL A 70 -9.72 2.49 -6.81
N TRP A 71 -9.02 1.52 -7.39
CA TRP A 71 -9.57 0.20 -7.69
C TRP A 71 -9.61 -0.69 -6.45
N ASP A 72 -10.51 -1.66 -6.43
CA ASP A 72 -10.71 -2.51 -5.25
C ASP A 72 -9.47 -3.37 -4.95
N GLY A 73 -8.71 -3.78 -5.99
CA GLY A 73 -7.44 -4.47 -5.82
C GLY A 73 -6.40 -3.62 -5.06
N ALA A 74 -6.38 -2.30 -5.27
CA ALA A 74 -5.47 -1.41 -4.55
C ALA A 74 -5.78 -1.39 -3.05
N TYR A 75 -7.06 -1.37 -2.69
CA TYR A 75 -7.49 -1.46 -1.29
C TYR A 75 -7.13 -2.81 -0.66
N ILE A 76 -7.40 -3.91 -1.36
CA ILE A 76 -7.09 -5.27 -0.87
C ILE A 76 -5.58 -5.42 -0.66
N LEU A 77 -4.75 -5.04 -1.63
CA LEU A 77 -3.29 -5.13 -1.49
C LEU A 77 -2.79 -4.23 -0.36
N SER A 78 -3.34 -3.04 -0.20
CA SER A 78 -3.01 -2.15 0.93
C SER A 78 -3.32 -2.79 2.27
N LYS A 79 -4.48 -3.43 2.41
CA LYS A 79 -4.85 -4.18 3.61
C LYS A 79 -3.90 -5.34 3.89
N TYR A 80 -3.52 -6.09 2.85
CA TYR A 80 -2.53 -7.15 3.01
C TYR A 80 -1.16 -6.62 3.47
N ILE A 81 -0.70 -5.49 2.93
CA ILE A 81 0.55 -4.85 3.34
C ILE A 81 0.49 -4.41 4.82
N ALA A 82 -0.63 -3.84 5.26
CA ALA A 82 -0.80 -3.38 6.64
C ALA A 82 -0.93 -4.54 7.65
N ASP A 83 -1.72 -5.56 7.31
CA ASP A 83 -2.18 -6.57 8.29
C ASP A 83 -1.40 -7.89 8.22
N HIS A 84 -0.80 -8.22 7.06
CA HIS A 84 -0.29 -9.56 6.77
C HIS A 84 1.17 -9.60 6.31
N LEU A 85 1.71 -8.49 5.80
CA LEU A 85 3.09 -8.45 5.33
C LEU A 85 4.06 -8.36 6.51
N ASN A 86 4.64 -9.52 6.88
CA ASN A 86 5.66 -9.59 7.92
C ASN A 86 7.01 -9.07 7.39
N LEU A 87 7.30 -7.79 7.64
CA LEU A 87 8.53 -7.14 7.22
C LEU A 87 9.77 -7.66 7.94
N ASP A 88 9.64 -8.14 9.19
CA ASP A 88 10.76 -8.70 9.97
C ASP A 88 11.25 -10.03 9.37
N TYR A 89 10.35 -10.81 8.79
CA TYR A 89 10.69 -12.02 8.04
C TYR A 89 11.39 -11.69 6.71
N LEU A 90 10.98 -10.61 6.04
CA LEU A 90 11.51 -10.21 4.73
C LEU A 90 12.84 -9.45 4.81
N SER A 91 13.07 -8.69 5.87
CA SER A 91 14.36 -8.03 6.13
C SER A 91 15.43 -9.03 6.58
N GLY A 92 15.03 -10.23 6.99
CA GLY A 92 15.85 -11.11 7.83
C GLY A 92 16.02 -10.44 9.19
N ILE A 93 15.76 -11.18 10.26
CA ILE A 93 15.73 -10.74 11.67
C ILE A 93 16.98 -9.92 12.12
N SER A 94 18.04 -9.88 11.30
CA SER A 94 19.27 -9.14 11.56
C SER A 94 19.44 -7.79 10.82
N CYS A 95 18.56 -7.39 9.89
CA CYS A 95 18.76 -6.16 9.12
C CYS A 95 17.88 -5.02 9.65
N ARG A 96 18.46 -4.12 10.45
CA ARG A 96 17.84 -2.86 10.92
C ARG A 96 17.53 -1.83 9.81
N ARG A 97 17.47 -2.25 8.53
CA ARG A 97 17.25 -1.34 7.40
C ARG A 97 15.80 -1.32 6.97
N LYS A 98 15.33 -0.16 6.49
CA LYS A 98 13.99 0.00 5.91
C LYS A 98 13.83 -0.92 4.69
N ILE A 99 12.64 -1.51 4.55
CA ILE A 99 12.26 -2.24 3.34
C ILE A 99 12.07 -1.21 2.22
N ARG A 100 12.61 -1.53 1.04
CA ARG A 100 12.57 -0.66 -0.15
C ARG A 100 11.54 -1.21 -1.13
N PHE A 101 10.54 -0.38 -1.44
CA PHE A 101 9.44 -0.67 -2.33
C PHE A 101 9.53 0.16 -3.60
N ILE A 102 9.12 -0.42 -4.72
CA ILE A 102 8.72 0.33 -5.92
C ILE A 102 7.33 -0.14 -6.35
N GLU A 103 6.40 0.78 -6.51
CA GLU A 103 5.07 0.49 -7.02
C GLU A 103 5.01 0.78 -8.53
N LEU A 104 4.61 -0.22 -9.32
CA LEU A 104 4.41 -0.09 -10.75
C LEU A 104 2.94 0.26 -11.03
N GLY A 105 2.69 1.39 -11.69
CA GLY A 105 1.33 1.83 -12.03
C GLY A 105 0.52 2.25 -10.80
N SER A 106 1.04 3.21 -10.04
CA SER A 106 0.49 3.68 -8.76
C SER A 106 -0.91 4.28 -8.86
N GLY A 107 -1.31 4.83 -10.01
CA GLY A 107 -2.60 5.51 -10.18
C GLY A 107 -2.81 6.58 -9.09
N CYS A 108 -3.80 6.37 -8.22
CA CYS A 108 -4.07 7.27 -7.10
C CYS A 108 -3.02 7.24 -5.97
N GLY A 109 -2.13 6.24 -5.92
CA GLY A 109 -1.01 6.15 -4.96
C GLY A 109 -1.33 5.51 -3.60
N LEU A 110 -2.50 4.86 -3.45
CA LEU A 110 -2.92 4.28 -2.16
C LEU A 110 -1.96 3.21 -1.65
N VAL A 111 -1.57 2.26 -2.50
CA VAL A 111 -0.72 1.12 -2.09
C VAL A 111 0.67 1.61 -1.68
N GLY A 112 1.27 2.52 -2.45
CA GLY A 112 2.54 3.16 -2.09
C GLY A 112 2.48 3.92 -0.76
N LEU A 113 1.40 4.67 -0.49
CA LEU A 113 1.20 5.33 0.81
C LEU A 113 1.14 4.31 1.95
N VAL A 114 0.40 3.23 1.79
CA VAL A 114 0.28 2.21 2.84
C VAL A 114 1.60 1.47 3.07
N ALA A 115 2.37 1.17 2.01
CA ALA A 115 3.73 0.66 2.15
C ALA A 115 4.63 1.64 2.92
N TRP A 116 4.50 2.95 2.68
CA TRP A 116 5.23 3.97 3.43
C TRP A 116 4.81 4.04 4.90
N LEU A 117 3.52 3.88 5.21
CA LEU A 117 3.00 3.81 6.59
C LEU A 117 3.55 2.60 7.38
N THR A 118 4.19 1.63 6.74
CA THR A 118 4.93 0.55 7.42
C THR A 118 6.36 0.94 7.83
N GLY A 119 6.79 2.18 7.54
CA GLY A 119 8.16 2.67 7.73
C GLY A 119 9.10 2.39 6.54
N GLY A 120 8.55 1.91 5.42
CA GLY A 120 9.30 1.61 4.21
C GLY A 120 9.82 2.85 3.47
N TYR A 121 10.82 2.63 2.62
CA TYR A 121 11.21 3.56 1.55
C TYR A 121 10.44 3.18 0.28
N VAL A 122 9.76 4.12 -0.36
CA VAL A 122 8.80 3.83 -1.43
C VAL A 122 9.04 4.73 -2.64
N VAL A 123 9.09 4.10 -3.81
CA VAL A 123 9.05 4.80 -5.11
C VAL A 123 7.73 4.47 -5.81
N CYS A 124 6.84 5.44 -5.91
CA CYS A 124 5.60 5.33 -6.67
C CYS A 124 5.86 5.68 -8.13
N THR A 125 5.34 4.90 -9.07
CA THR A 125 5.55 5.16 -10.50
C THR A 125 4.26 5.19 -11.31
N GLY A 126 4.24 6.06 -12.32
CA GLY A 126 3.09 6.23 -13.22
C GLY A 126 3.54 6.69 -14.60
N THR A 127 2.60 6.74 -15.52
CA THR A 127 2.79 7.30 -16.86
C THR A 127 2.74 8.84 -16.83
N HIS A 128 3.06 9.50 -17.93
CA HIS A 128 2.94 10.96 -18.02
C HIS A 128 1.50 11.46 -17.78
N GLU A 129 0.48 10.63 -18.06
CA GLU A 129 -0.93 11.02 -17.98
C GLU A 129 -1.45 11.08 -16.53
N ASP A 130 -1.02 10.14 -15.69
CA ASP A 130 -1.53 9.97 -14.32
C ASP A 130 -0.57 10.50 -13.24
N ILE A 131 0.72 10.70 -13.55
CA ILE A 131 1.74 11.03 -12.54
C ILE A 131 1.43 12.29 -11.72
N GLU A 132 0.82 13.32 -12.31
CA GLU A 132 0.50 14.55 -11.59
C GLU A 132 -0.60 14.32 -10.55
N HIS A 133 -1.53 13.41 -10.83
CA HIS A 133 -2.54 13.00 -9.85
C HIS A 133 -1.88 12.18 -8.74
N THR A 134 -1.00 11.23 -9.07
CA THR A 134 -0.23 10.48 -8.08
C THR A 134 0.55 11.43 -7.17
N LYS A 135 1.31 12.38 -7.74
CA LYS A 135 2.08 13.39 -6.98
C LYS A 135 1.19 14.21 -6.05
N PHE A 136 0.02 14.64 -6.53
CA PHE A 136 -0.93 15.38 -5.71
C PHE A 136 -1.38 14.55 -4.49
N ASN A 137 -1.82 13.30 -4.71
CA ASN A 137 -2.28 12.44 -3.63
C ASN A 137 -1.16 12.10 -2.64
N ILE A 138 0.04 11.76 -3.12
CA ILE A 138 1.19 11.46 -2.27
C ILE A 138 1.54 12.68 -1.42
N LYS A 139 1.70 13.86 -2.03
CA LYS A 139 2.07 15.09 -1.32
C LYS A 139 1.06 15.44 -0.22
N GLN A 140 -0.23 15.47 -0.56
CA GLN A 140 -1.29 15.84 0.39
C GLN A 140 -1.36 14.86 1.56
N ASN A 141 -1.22 13.55 1.30
CA ASN A 141 -1.31 12.55 2.36
C ASN A 141 -0.05 12.49 3.22
N VAL A 142 1.14 12.69 2.66
CA VAL A 142 2.37 12.78 3.46
C VAL A 142 2.30 13.96 4.41
N GLU A 143 1.90 15.14 3.94
CA GLU A 143 1.69 16.33 4.79
C GLU A 143 0.64 16.04 5.89
N TYR A 144 -0.48 15.43 5.52
CA TYR A 144 -1.57 15.13 6.45
C TYR A 144 -1.18 14.10 7.52
N VAL A 145 -0.44 13.05 7.13
CA VAL A 145 0.04 12.01 8.05
C VAL A 145 1.11 12.55 8.99
N MET A 146 2.02 13.40 8.52
CA MET A 146 3.03 14.01 9.39
C MET A 146 2.40 14.87 10.50
N ASN A 147 1.34 15.60 10.17
CA ASN A 147 0.58 16.36 11.17
C ASN A 147 -0.14 15.43 12.17
N GLN A 148 -0.75 14.34 11.69
CA GLN A 148 -1.37 13.33 12.57
C GLN A 148 -0.34 12.71 13.53
N GLN A 149 0.84 12.34 13.03
CA GLN A 149 1.91 11.75 13.83
C GLN A 149 2.41 12.73 14.90
N GLN A 150 2.60 14.01 14.56
CA GLN A 150 3.01 15.04 15.52
C GLN A 150 1.98 15.19 16.65
N ASN A 151 0.69 15.27 16.30
CA ASN A 151 -0.38 15.38 17.30
C ASN A 151 -0.47 14.16 18.22
N GLN A 152 -0.24 12.95 17.69
CA GLN A 152 -0.20 11.72 18.49
C GLN A 152 0.99 11.70 19.47
N PHE A 153 2.13 12.28 19.11
CA PHE A 153 3.27 12.40 20.03
C PHE A 153 3.06 13.47 21.10
N GLU A 154 2.30 14.53 20.82
CA GLU A 154 2.00 15.58 21.79
C GLU A 154 1.01 15.09 22.87
N CYS A 155 -0.06 14.38 22.49
CA CYS A 155 -1.02 13.85 23.47
C CYS A 155 -0.39 12.80 24.40
N ASN A 156 0.50 11.94 23.89
CA ASN A 156 1.13 10.88 24.69
C ASN A 156 2.12 11.41 25.74
N LYS A 157 2.58 12.67 25.65
CA LYS A 157 3.45 13.29 26.66
C LYS A 157 2.69 13.75 27.90
N GLU A 158 1.37 13.92 27.82
CA GLU A 158 0.55 14.35 28.96
C GLU A 158 0.14 13.17 29.86
N ASP A 159 0.34 11.92 29.39
CA ASP A 159 -0.07 10.67 30.07
C ASP A 159 1.12 9.83 30.61
N GLU A 160 2.32 10.42 30.77
CA GLU A 160 3.55 9.69 31.16
C GLU A 160 3.50 8.99 32.54
N ASP A 161 2.49 9.24 33.38
CA ASP A 161 2.36 8.66 34.73
C ASP A 161 1.74 7.25 34.77
N ASN A 162 1.29 6.66 33.65
CA ASN A 162 0.72 5.29 33.63
C ASN A 162 1.07 4.50 32.36
N VAL A 163 2.31 4.01 32.22
CA VAL A 163 2.71 3.21 31.04
C VAL A 163 3.06 1.76 31.44
N VAL A 164 2.04 0.89 31.45
CA VAL A 164 2.24 -0.56 31.28
C VAL A 164 1.85 -0.94 29.85
N GLU A 165 2.88 -1.12 29.04
CA GLU A 165 2.99 -2.15 28.00
C GLU A 165 1.81 -2.31 27.02
N SER A 166 1.83 -1.52 25.95
CA SER A 166 1.17 -1.89 24.69
C SER A 166 2.06 -1.50 23.51
N ARG A 167 2.90 -2.45 23.09
CA ARG A 167 3.79 -2.31 21.93
C ARG A 167 2.99 -2.32 20.63
N ASN A 168 2.44 -1.18 20.24
CA ASN A 168 2.37 -0.80 18.82
C ASN A 168 3.30 0.38 18.65
N ARG A 169 4.59 0.12 18.44
CA ARG A 169 5.54 1.18 18.08
C ARG A 169 5.13 1.66 16.69
N ILE A 170 4.36 2.75 16.64
CA ILE A 170 4.12 3.48 15.39
C ILE A 170 5.48 3.75 14.78
N ALA A 171 5.68 3.32 13.53
CA ALA A 171 6.94 3.53 12.84
C ALA A 171 7.20 5.04 12.75
N GLN A 172 8.39 5.50 13.11
CA GLN A 172 8.77 6.90 12.90
C GLN A 172 8.83 7.14 11.39
N LEU A 173 7.81 7.80 10.85
CA LEU A 173 7.73 8.10 9.43
C LEU A 173 8.66 9.26 9.07
N ASP A 174 9.14 9.24 7.83
CA ASP A 174 9.95 10.30 7.24
C ASP A 174 9.40 10.59 5.83
N LYS A 175 9.18 11.88 5.55
CA LYS A 175 8.52 12.38 4.33
C LYS A 175 9.39 12.16 3.11
N ASP A 176 10.70 12.07 3.30
CA ASP A 176 11.68 11.88 2.24
C ASP A 176 11.81 10.39 1.85
N ASN A 177 11.15 9.48 2.58
CA ASN A 177 11.10 8.06 2.25
C ASN A 177 10.01 7.70 1.23
N ILE A 178 9.30 8.67 0.64
CA ILE A 178 8.34 8.40 -0.43
C ILE A 178 8.51 9.41 -1.56
N GLN A 179 8.69 8.90 -2.77
CA GLN A 179 8.92 9.70 -3.97
C GLN A 179 8.09 9.20 -5.14
N VAL A 180 7.90 10.07 -6.14
CA VAL A 180 7.03 9.80 -7.28
C VAL A 180 7.78 10.09 -8.58
N HIS A 181 7.88 9.10 -9.46
CA HIS A 181 8.62 9.23 -10.72
C HIS A 181 7.84 8.67 -11.91
N ILE A 182 8.08 9.27 -13.07
CA ILE A 182 7.53 8.78 -14.33
C ILE A 182 8.26 7.49 -14.71
N LEU A 183 7.50 6.48 -15.14
CA LEU A 183 8.04 5.23 -15.67
C LEU A 183 7.16 4.73 -16.81
N ASP A 184 7.71 4.75 -18.03
CA ASP A 184 7.13 4.05 -19.18
C ASP A 184 7.78 2.68 -19.31
N TRP A 185 6.99 1.61 -19.18
CA TRP A 185 7.50 0.24 -19.26
C TRP A 185 8.07 -0.10 -20.64
N THR A 186 7.64 0.59 -21.69
CA THR A 186 8.13 0.39 -23.07
C THR A 186 9.49 1.06 -23.32
N SER A 187 9.88 2.00 -22.46
CA SER A 187 11.10 2.81 -22.60
C SER A 187 11.84 2.94 -21.27
N LEU A 188 12.43 1.83 -20.82
CA LEU A 188 13.26 1.81 -19.60
C LEU A 188 14.54 2.65 -19.75
N PRO A 189 15.08 3.19 -18.64
CA PRO A 189 16.32 3.96 -18.67
C PRO A 189 17.47 3.11 -19.21
N THR A 190 18.17 3.64 -20.21
CA THR A 190 19.36 3.00 -20.80
C THR A 190 20.58 3.19 -19.91
N THR A 191 21.66 2.45 -20.16
CA THR A 191 22.93 2.58 -19.41
C THR A 191 23.58 3.96 -19.53
N GLU A 192 23.22 4.73 -20.57
CA GLU A 192 23.76 6.07 -20.82
C GLU A 192 22.89 7.18 -20.22
N ASP A 193 21.65 6.86 -19.83
CA ASP A 193 20.67 7.80 -19.29
C ASP A 193 20.84 8.01 -17.78
N THR A 194 22.05 8.40 -17.37
CA THR A 194 22.42 8.54 -15.96
C THR A 194 21.76 9.74 -15.28
N THR A 195 21.04 10.60 -16.01
CA THR A 195 20.25 11.71 -15.45
C THR A 195 18.86 11.26 -15.02
N ASN A 196 18.40 10.09 -15.49
CA ASN A 196 17.08 9.57 -15.16
C ASN A 196 17.01 9.15 -13.68
N PRO A 197 16.03 9.65 -12.91
CA PRO A 197 15.93 9.35 -11.48
C PRO A 197 15.71 7.87 -11.19
N LEU A 198 15.22 7.08 -12.16
CA LEU A 198 15.01 5.64 -12.03
C LEU A 198 16.14 4.80 -12.65
N HIS A 199 17.24 5.43 -13.11
CA HIS A 199 18.42 4.71 -13.56
C HIS A 199 19.03 3.88 -12.41
N LYS A 200 19.58 2.70 -12.70
CA LYS A 200 20.15 1.78 -11.69
C LYS A 200 21.22 2.40 -10.78
N SER A 201 21.92 3.44 -11.23
CA SER A 201 22.91 4.16 -10.41
C SER A 201 22.28 5.17 -9.43
N ASN A 202 21.03 5.56 -9.66
CA ASN A 202 20.36 6.67 -8.98
C ASN A 202 19.29 6.17 -8.00
N VAL A 203 18.84 4.92 -8.14
CA VAL A 203 17.92 4.26 -7.20
C VAL A 203 18.60 3.14 -6.45
N PRO A 204 18.21 2.90 -5.20
CA PRO A 204 18.62 1.67 -4.52
C PRO A 204 17.98 0.45 -5.20
N SER A 205 18.53 -0.74 -4.93
CA SER A 205 17.82 -1.98 -5.26
C SER A 205 16.52 -2.09 -4.45
N PHE A 206 15.48 -2.69 -5.01
CA PHE A 206 14.19 -2.84 -4.32
C PHE A 206 14.04 -4.24 -3.74
N ASP A 207 13.52 -4.33 -2.52
CA ASP A 207 13.19 -5.61 -1.89
C ASP A 207 11.85 -6.13 -2.44
N ILE A 208 10.88 -5.22 -2.61
CA ILE A 208 9.53 -5.56 -3.05
C ILE A 208 9.07 -4.63 -4.17
N ILE A 209 8.60 -5.23 -5.26
CA ILE A 209 7.86 -4.52 -6.32
C ILE A 209 6.37 -4.72 -6.04
N LEU A 210 5.61 -3.63 -5.95
CA LEU A 210 4.17 -3.65 -5.74
C LEU A 210 3.44 -3.52 -7.08
N ALA A 211 2.44 -4.37 -7.31
CA ALA A 211 1.69 -4.43 -8.56
C ALA A 211 0.19 -4.58 -8.30
N SER A 212 -0.57 -3.48 -8.39
CA SER A 212 -2.02 -3.50 -8.14
C SER A 212 -2.81 -3.32 -9.43
N GLU A 213 -3.48 -4.39 -9.88
CA GLU A 213 -4.39 -4.35 -11.04
C GLU A 213 -3.75 -3.81 -12.32
N ILE A 214 -2.50 -4.20 -12.60
CA ILE A 214 -1.73 -3.71 -13.78
C ILE A 214 -1.65 -4.70 -14.95
N LEU A 215 -2.38 -5.82 -14.89
CA LEU A 215 -2.31 -6.90 -15.90
C LEU A 215 -3.34 -6.78 -17.03
N TYR A 216 -4.06 -5.66 -17.13
CA TYR A 216 -5.22 -5.51 -18.04
C TYR A 216 -4.86 -5.18 -19.50
N LEU A 217 -3.60 -4.82 -19.81
CA LEU A 217 -3.13 -4.55 -21.17
C LEU A 217 -2.18 -5.66 -21.65
N PRO A 218 -2.67 -6.67 -22.41
CA PRO A 218 -1.85 -7.79 -22.88
C PRO A 218 -0.58 -7.37 -23.62
N ASP A 219 -0.68 -6.32 -24.43
CA ASP A 219 0.44 -5.85 -25.25
C ASP A 219 1.63 -5.35 -24.41
N LEU A 220 1.37 -4.91 -23.18
CA LEU A 220 2.40 -4.43 -22.25
C LEU A 220 2.97 -5.54 -21.35
N HIS A 221 2.44 -6.76 -21.38
CA HIS A 221 2.89 -7.83 -20.45
C HIS A 221 4.38 -8.13 -20.56
N LYS A 222 4.91 -8.18 -21.79
CA LYS A 222 6.33 -8.44 -22.01
C LYS A 222 7.21 -7.30 -21.49
N ASP A 223 6.77 -6.05 -21.70
CA ASP A 223 7.48 -4.87 -21.24
C ASP A 223 7.42 -4.74 -19.72
N LEU A 224 6.27 -5.03 -19.10
CA LEU A 224 6.15 -5.15 -17.65
C LEU A 224 7.14 -6.18 -17.06
N VAL A 225 7.29 -7.35 -17.69
CA VAL A 225 8.28 -8.35 -17.24
C VAL A 225 9.73 -7.86 -17.43
N LYS A 226 10.03 -7.08 -18.48
CA LYS A 226 11.35 -6.43 -18.61
C LYS A 226 11.58 -5.42 -17.49
N THR A 227 10.57 -4.61 -17.15
CA THR A 227 10.60 -3.64 -16.05
C THR A 227 10.88 -4.32 -14.71
N ILE A 228 10.18 -5.41 -14.41
CA ILE A 228 10.41 -6.22 -13.20
C ILE A 228 11.88 -6.70 -13.17
N ARG A 229 12.38 -7.25 -14.28
CA ARG A 229 13.78 -7.70 -14.38
C ARG A 229 14.79 -6.57 -14.25
N TYR A 230 14.45 -5.36 -14.69
CA TYR A 230 15.31 -4.20 -14.57
C TYR A 230 15.55 -3.84 -13.11
N PHE A 231 14.50 -3.84 -12.29
CA PHE A 231 14.56 -3.49 -10.86
C PHE A 231 14.96 -4.66 -9.93
N ASN A 232 15.13 -5.86 -10.46
CA ASN A 232 15.69 -6.97 -9.69
C ASN A 232 17.13 -6.69 -9.25
N HIS A 233 17.47 -7.12 -8.04
CA HIS A 233 18.86 -7.14 -7.54
C HIS A 233 19.82 -7.78 -8.57
N SER A 234 20.93 -7.11 -8.84
CA SER A 234 21.95 -7.59 -9.78
C SER A 234 22.71 -8.79 -9.19
N LYS A 235 23.01 -9.81 -10.02
CA LYS A 235 23.77 -11.01 -9.60
C LYS A 235 25.25 -10.73 -9.24
N SER A 236 25.75 -9.51 -9.45
CA SER A 236 27.14 -9.14 -9.18
C SER A 236 27.24 -8.37 -7.86
N ARG A 237 27.41 -9.08 -6.75
CA ARG A 237 27.88 -8.50 -5.48
C ARG A 237 29.33 -8.04 -5.65
N ASN A 238 29.48 -6.79 -6.06
CA ASN A 238 30.57 -5.93 -5.59
C ASN A 238 29.89 -4.72 -4.98
N ASP A 239 29.18 -4.94 -3.87
CA ASP A 239 28.53 -3.89 -3.09
C ASP A 239 29.62 -3.03 -2.42
N GLN A 240 30.12 -2.05 -3.16
CA GLN A 240 30.75 -0.85 -2.60
C GLN A 240 29.90 0.41 -2.82
N ASP A 241 28.74 0.30 -3.48
CA ASP A 241 27.88 1.45 -3.79
C ASP A 241 26.76 1.59 -2.76
N THR A 242 27.11 2.21 -1.65
CA THR A 242 26.40 3.30 -0.94
C THR A 242 26.88 3.32 0.52
N CYS A 243 27.00 4.51 1.09
CA CYS A 243 27.47 4.75 2.47
C CYS A 243 26.61 4.12 3.59
N PHE A 244 25.63 3.27 3.27
CA PHE A 244 24.64 2.72 4.20
C PHE A 244 24.86 1.24 4.58
N GLU A 245 25.74 0.49 3.90
CA GLU A 245 25.89 -0.96 4.11
C GLU A 245 27.20 -1.37 4.79
N LYS A 246 27.87 -0.46 5.53
CA LYS A 246 29.17 -0.76 6.15
C LYS A 246 29.13 -1.66 7.39
N GLU A 247 27.97 -2.15 7.85
CA GLU A 247 27.87 -2.71 9.20
C GLU A 247 27.33 -4.15 9.34
N ILE A 248 27.37 -4.98 8.29
CA ILE A 248 27.10 -6.43 8.47
C ILE A 248 28.12 -7.25 7.68
N LYS A 249 29.29 -7.49 8.29
CA LYS A 249 30.20 -8.58 7.90
C LYS A 249 29.91 -9.78 8.81
N SER A 250 28.89 -10.56 8.49
CA SER A 250 28.72 -11.91 9.03
C SER A 250 28.53 -12.89 7.88
N LYS A 251 29.04 -14.12 8.06
CA LYS A 251 29.33 -15.11 7.00
C LYS A 251 28.10 -15.78 6.36
N ASP A 252 26.89 -15.37 6.70
CA ASP A 252 25.67 -15.79 6.01
C ASP A 252 25.27 -14.68 5.06
N GLU A 253 25.82 -14.71 3.85
CA GLU A 253 25.58 -13.76 2.78
C GLU A 253 24.14 -13.92 2.25
N MET A 254 23.14 -13.53 3.05
CA MET A 254 21.72 -13.69 2.76
C MET A 254 21.43 -13.10 1.38
N LYS A 255 21.02 -13.94 0.44
CA LYS A 255 20.82 -13.56 -0.96
C LYS A 255 19.68 -12.53 -1.01
N CYS A 256 20.00 -11.27 -1.29
CA CYS A 256 18.98 -10.24 -1.49
C CYS A 256 18.30 -10.50 -2.83
N GLU A 257 17.02 -10.86 -2.80
CA GLU A 257 16.21 -11.12 -3.98
C GLU A 257 15.02 -10.17 -3.98
N THR A 258 14.81 -9.49 -5.11
CA THR A 258 13.60 -8.66 -5.32
C THR A 258 12.42 -9.57 -5.58
N ARG A 259 11.32 -9.38 -4.84
CA ARG A 259 10.06 -10.11 -5.05
C ARG A 259 8.97 -9.17 -5.54
N VAL A 260 8.06 -9.66 -6.37
CA VAL A 260 6.88 -8.87 -6.79
C VAL A 260 5.70 -9.33 -5.97
N LEU A 261 5.10 -8.43 -5.18
CA LEU A 261 3.81 -8.65 -4.53
C LEU A 261 2.72 -8.04 -5.41
N GLY A 262 1.87 -8.89 -5.97
CA GLY A 262 0.86 -8.46 -6.91
C GLY A 262 -0.55 -8.91 -6.55
N ILE A 263 -1.53 -8.12 -7.00
CA ILE A 263 -2.94 -8.48 -7.03
C ILE A 263 -3.53 -8.15 -8.39
N TYR A 264 -4.44 -8.99 -8.87
CA TYR A 264 -5.26 -8.67 -10.02
C TYR A 264 -6.66 -9.26 -9.89
N LYS A 265 -7.63 -8.62 -10.53
CA LYS A 265 -8.94 -9.20 -10.77
C LYS A 265 -8.92 -10.03 -12.05
N GLN A 266 -9.36 -11.28 -11.98
CA GLN A 266 -9.51 -12.15 -13.16
C GLN A 266 -10.61 -11.60 -14.07
N ARG A 267 -10.21 -11.06 -15.24
CA ARG A 267 -11.12 -10.49 -16.25
C ARG A 267 -11.05 -11.25 -17.59
N GLY A 268 -10.06 -12.12 -17.78
CA GLY A 268 -9.87 -12.83 -19.05
C GLY A 268 -9.17 -11.95 -20.10
N LEU A 269 -8.42 -10.95 -19.66
CA LEU A 269 -7.69 -9.99 -20.49
C LEU A 269 -6.23 -10.43 -20.75
N GLY A 270 -5.94 -11.73 -20.61
CA GLY A 270 -4.60 -12.29 -20.80
C GLY A 270 -3.77 -12.40 -19.52
N GLU A 271 -4.36 -12.32 -18.33
CA GLU A 271 -3.63 -12.39 -17.07
C GLU A 271 -2.87 -13.72 -16.92
N GLU A 272 -3.44 -14.83 -17.41
CA GLU A 272 -2.73 -16.12 -17.47
C GLU A 272 -1.51 -16.08 -18.42
N GLN A 273 -1.61 -15.32 -19.50
CA GLN A 273 -0.52 -15.16 -20.46
C GLN A 273 0.64 -14.35 -19.84
N PHE A 274 0.34 -13.35 -19.01
CA PHE A 274 1.35 -12.63 -18.23
C PHE A 274 2.21 -13.59 -17.41
N PHE A 275 1.60 -14.52 -16.66
CA PHE A 275 2.36 -15.47 -15.84
C PHE A 275 3.21 -16.45 -16.68
N LYS A 276 2.73 -16.86 -17.86
CA LYS A 276 3.55 -17.65 -18.80
C LYS A 276 4.76 -16.87 -19.29
N ILE A 277 4.59 -15.57 -19.62
CA ILE A 277 5.69 -14.69 -20.02
C ILE A 277 6.67 -14.51 -18.84
N ALA A 278 6.17 -14.27 -17.63
CA ALA A 278 6.99 -14.12 -16.43
C ALA A 278 7.83 -15.38 -16.13
N GLN A 279 7.27 -16.58 -16.28
CA GLN A 279 8.00 -17.83 -16.10
C GLN A 279 9.04 -18.05 -17.21
N VAL A 280 8.62 -18.00 -18.47
CA VAL A 280 9.48 -18.39 -19.60
C VAL A 280 10.55 -17.35 -19.90
N PHE A 281 10.14 -16.09 -20.04
CA PHE A 281 11.01 -14.96 -20.40
C PHE A 281 11.56 -14.24 -19.16
N GLY A 282 10.74 -14.10 -18.13
CA GLY A 282 11.12 -13.44 -16.89
C GLY A 282 12.08 -14.26 -16.01
N LYS A 283 12.04 -15.60 -16.12
CA LYS A 283 12.65 -16.53 -15.15
C LYS A 283 12.15 -16.24 -13.73
N LEU A 284 10.84 -16.07 -13.62
CA LEU A 284 10.14 -15.78 -12.37
C LEU A 284 9.15 -16.92 -12.08
N ARG A 285 9.28 -17.58 -10.94
CA ARG A 285 8.25 -18.48 -10.43
C ARG A 285 7.13 -17.70 -9.78
N VAL A 286 5.92 -18.26 -9.84
CA VAL A 286 4.72 -17.70 -9.21
C VAL A 286 4.42 -18.51 -7.95
N GLU A 287 4.26 -17.85 -6.81
CA GLU A 287 3.62 -18.42 -5.64
C GLU A 287 2.28 -17.71 -5.42
N TRP A 288 1.20 -18.46 -5.26
CA TRP A 288 -0.12 -17.90 -5.01
C TRP A 288 -0.30 -17.64 -3.51
N ILE A 289 -0.87 -16.49 -3.19
CA ILE A 289 -1.19 -16.10 -1.81
C ILE A 289 -2.65 -16.50 -1.56
N ASP A 290 -2.92 -17.14 -0.42
CA ASP A 290 -4.29 -17.43 0.00
C ASP A 290 -5.06 -16.12 0.22
N THR A 291 -6.24 -16.02 -0.42
CA THR A 291 -7.11 -14.84 -0.37
C THR A 291 -8.34 -15.06 0.51
N SER A 292 -8.42 -16.19 1.23
CA SER A 292 -9.54 -16.50 2.14
C SER A 292 -9.78 -15.45 3.23
N TRP A 293 -8.76 -14.66 3.57
CA TRP A 293 -8.82 -13.57 4.55
C TRP A 293 -9.58 -12.32 4.05
N ILE A 294 -9.77 -12.15 2.73
CA ILE A 294 -10.46 -10.98 2.17
C ILE A 294 -11.92 -10.94 2.62
N ASP A 295 -12.56 -12.11 2.70
CA ASP A 295 -13.98 -12.24 3.08
C ASP A 295 -14.21 -12.28 4.60
N GLN A 296 -13.15 -12.24 5.41
CA GLN A 296 -13.32 -12.28 6.86
C GLN A 296 -13.69 -10.90 7.42
N PRO A 297 -14.75 -10.80 8.24
CA PRO A 297 -15.06 -9.58 8.97
C PRO A 297 -13.86 -9.20 9.84
N SER A 298 -13.46 -7.93 9.82
CA SER A 298 -12.40 -7.44 10.70
C SER A 298 -12.73 -7.75 12.15
N ILE A 299 -11.74 -8.30 12.87
CA ILE A 299 -11.82 -8.66 14.30
C ILE A 299 -12.37 -7.45 15.06
N GLY A 300 -13.62 -7.54 15.52
CA GLY A 300 -14.39 -6.43 16.10
C GLY A 300 -15.88 -6.41 15.73
N SER A 301 -16.32 -7.17 14.73
CA SER A 301 -17.75 -7.32 14.42
C SER A 301 -18.27 -8.70 14.86
N HIS A 302 -18.75 -8.79 16.10
CA HIS A 302 -19.63 -9.89 16.51
C HIS A 302 -21.01 -9.69 15.86
N MET A 303 -21.19 -10.21 14.64
CA MET A 303 -22.53 -10.46 14.11
C MET A 303 -22.70 -11.95 13.83
N ASN A 304 -23.83 -12.46 14.30
CA ASN A 304 -24.23 -13.86 14.25
C ASN A 304 -24.09 -14.45 12.84
N GLN A 305 -23.40 -15.59 12.76
CA GLN A 305 -23.31 -16.40 11.56
C GLN A 305 -24.69 -16.98 11.23
N SER A 306 -25.31 -16.50 10.15
CA SER A 306 -26.28 -17.30 9.40
C SER A 306 -25.58 -17.79 8.13
N SER A 307 -25.47 -19.11 8.04
CA SER A 307 -24.94 -19.84 6.89
C SER A 307 -25.82 -19.58 5.67
N SER A 308 -25.38 -18.68 4.79
CA SER A 308 -25.85 -18.63 3.41
C SER A 308 -24.64 -18.69 2.49
N THR A 309 -24.63 -19.68 1.60
CA THR A 309 -23.67 -19.85 0.51
C THR A 309 -23.82 -18.70 -0.48
N THR A 310 -23.30 -17.53 -0.14
CA THR A 310 -23.10 -16.44 -1.08
C THR A 310 -21.74 -16.65 -1.75
N SER A 311 -21.77 -16.81 -3.08
CA SER A 311 -20.57 -16.72 -3.93
C SER A 311 -19.77 -15.49 -3.51
N SER A 312 -18.53 -15.71 -3.02
CA SER A 312 -17.66 -14.63 -2.55
C SER A 312 -17.50 -13.58 -3.65
N THR A 313 -17.86 -12.33 -3.34
CA THR A 313 -17.68 -11.17 -4.22
C THR A 313 -16.21 -10.91 -4.56
N TYR A 314 -15.28 -11.55 -3.83
CA TYR A 314 -13.84 -11.39 -4.01
C TYR A 314 -13.13 -12.65 -4.54
N ALA A 315 -13.87 -13.73 -4.85
CA ALA A 315 -13.33 -14.95 -5.47
C ALA A 315 -12.60 -14.67 -6.81
N GLU A 316 -12.88 -13.53 -7.44
CA GLU A 316 -12.26 -13.09 -8.69
C GLU A 316 -10.86 -12.45 -8.49
N TYR A 317 -10.51 -12.05 -7.27
CA TYR A 317 -9.20 -11.46 -6.96
C TYR A 317 -8.17 -12.54 -6.63
N LYS A 318 -7.04 -12.48 -7.32
CA LYS A 318 -5.91 -13.38 -7.11
C LYS A 318 -4.69 -12.57 -6.70
N MET A 319 -4.03 -13.03 -5.65
CA MET A 319 -2.80 -12.45 -5.12
C MET A 319 -1.62 -13.40 -5.34
N PHE A 320 -0.45 -12.84 -5.59
CA PHE A 320 0.71 -13.63 -5.95
C PHE A 320 2.02 -12.97 -5.53
N TRP A 321 3.02 -13.82 -5.31
CA TRP A 321 4.42 -13.47 -5.37
C TRP A 321 5.01 -13.87 -6.71
N LEU A 322 5.76 -12.99 -7.37
CA LEU A 322 6.76 -13.39 -8.36
C LEU A 322 8.13 -13.39 -7.72
N ILE A 323 8.84 -14.49 -7.88
CA ILE A 323 10.14 -14.72 -7.24
C ILE A 323 11.14 -15.09 -8.33
N PRO A 324 12.32 -14.44 -8.40
CA PRO A 324 13.36 -14.83 -9.34
C PRO A 324 13.76 -16.29 -9.19
N ASP A 325 13.84 -17.01 -10.30
CA ASP A 325 14.45 -18.34 -10.33
C ASP A 325 15.96 -18.17 -10.14
N SER A 326 16.46 -18.68 -9.01
CA SER A 326 17.84 -18.53 -8.55
C SER A 326 18.89 -19.00 -9.55
#